data_AF-A0A432KKE9-F1
#
_entry.id   AF-A0A432KKE9-F1
#
_cell.length_a   1.000
_cell.length_b   1.000
_cell.length_c   1.000
_cell.angle_alpha   90.00
_cell.angle_beta   90.00
_cell.angle_gamma   90.00
#
_symmetry.space_group_name_H-M   'P 1'
#
loop_
_entity.id
_entity.type
_entity.pdbx_description
1 polymer ?
#
loop_
_entity_poly.entity_id
_entity_poly.type
_entity_poly.pdbx_seq_one_letter_code
_entity_poly.pdbx_strand_id
1 'polypeptide(L)'
;VEEDIRNEFIGIINYSIIAIIQESLSENAPLEIPVEDLMPKYDHAAEETLELLLNKNHDYGEAWRDMRVSSITDIILMKLYRVKQIEDNKGKTLISEPVKANYQDMINYAVFCLIKLKE
;
A
#
# COMPACT_ATOMS: atom_id res chain seq x y z
N VAL A 1 -24.92 12.11 2.45
CA VAL A 1 -23.58 12.72 2.38
C VAL A 1 -22.82 11.85 1.40
N GLU A 2 -22.59 12.31 0.17
CA GLU A 2 -21.77 11.56 -0.78
C GLU A 2 -20.33 11.72 -0.34
N GLU A 3 -19.77 10.67 0.26
CA GLU A 3 -18.37 10.62 0.65
C GLU A 3 -17.52 10.63 -0.62
N ASP A 4 -16.53 11.52 -0.66
CA ASP A 4 -15.64 11.65 -1.80
C ASP A 4 -14.73 10.42 -1.88
N ILE A 5 -14.90 9.61 -2.93
CA ILE A 5 -14.12 8.38 -3.16
C ILE A 5 -12.59 8.61 -3.12
N ARG A 6 -12.12 9.84 -3.35
CA ARG A 6 -10.70 10.20 -3.18
C ARG A 6 -10.22 9.96 -1.75
N ASN A 7 -11.05 10.22 -0.75
CA ASN A 7 -10.71 9.99 0.65
C ASN A 7 -10.51 8.50 0.95
N GLU A 8 -11.23 7.60 0.28
CA GLU A 8 -11.04 6.16 0.42
C GLU A 8 -9.66 5.73 -0.08
N PHE A 9 -9.22 6.22 -1.24
CA PHE A 9 -7.88 5.93 -1.76
C PHE A 9 -6.78 6.51 -0.87
N ILE A 10 -6.98 7.71 -0.31
CA ILE A 10 -6.05 8.29 0.69
C ILE A 10 -6.01 7.41 1.94
N GLY A 11 -7.16 6.91 2.40
CA GLY A 11 -7.25 5.96 3.49
C GLY A 11 -6.43 4.70 3.24
N ILE A 12 -6.58 4.08 2.06
CA ILE A 12 -5.81 2.90 1.65
C ILE A 12 -4.30 3.16 1.71
N ILE A 13 -3.85 4.32 1.23
CA ILE A 13 -2.43 4.72 1.29
C ILE A 13 -1.96 4.80 2.75
N ASN A 14 -2.68 5.55 3.59
CA ASN A 14 -2.29 5.78 4.98
C ASN A 14 -2.29 4.49 5.80
N TYR A 15 -3.32 3.66 5.68
CA TYR A 15 -3.40 2.38 6.41
C TYR A 15 -2.33 1.39 5.95
N SER A 16 -2.00 1.38 4.65
CA SER A 16 -0.91 0.54 4.14
C SER A 16 0.45 0.99 4.66
N ILE A 17 0.71 2.30 4.74
CA ILE A 17 1.95 2.81 5.36
C ILE A 17 2.01 2.45 6.84
N ILE A 18 0.91 2.62 7.58
CA ILE A 18 0.84 2.20 8.99
C ILE A 18 1.15 0.71 9.14
N ALA A 19 0.60 -0.14 8.28
CA ALA A 19 0.87 -1.58 8.31
C ALA A 19 2.35 -1.90 8.02
N ILE A 20 2.97 -1.23 7.04
CA ILE A 20 4.41 -1.38 6.75
C ILE A 20 5.26 -0.96 7.95
N ILE A 21 4.93 0.16 8.60
CA ILE A 21 5.64 0.60 9.80
C ILE A 21 5.48 -0.46 10.90
N GLN A 22 4.26 -0.93 11.16
CA GLN A 22 3.99 -1.94 12.21
C GLN A 22 4.73 -3.26 11.96
N GLU A 23 4.84 -3.71 10.71
CA GLU A 23 5.61 -4.91 10.34
C GLU A 23 7.10 -4.76 10.68
N SER A 24 7.64 -3.53 10.66
CA SER A 24 9.04 -3.25 11.03
C SER A 24 9.30 -3.15 12.53
N LEU A 25 8.25 -3.10 13.36
CA LEU A 25 8.35 -2.97 14.81
C LEU A 25 8.50 -4.35 15.49
N SER A 26 9.15 -4.36 16.65
CA SER A 26 9.21 -5.56 17.48
C SER A 26 7.86 -5.86 18.15
N GLU A 27 7.60 -7.11 18.53
CA GLU A 27 6.40 -7.52 19.28
C GLU A 27 6.19 -6.73 20.60
N ASN A 28 7.26 -6.18 21.18
CA ASN A 28 7.21 -5.38 22.42
C ASN A 28 7.17 -3.87 22.17
N ALA A 29 6.89 -3.43 20.94
CA ALA A 29 6.82 -2.01 20.63
C ALA A 29 5.69 -1.32 21.42
N PRO A 30 5.88 -0.05 21.84
CA PRO A 30 4.85 0.69 22.54
C PRO A 30 3.62 0.89 21.63
N LEU A 31 2.43 0.91 22.23
CA LEU A 31 1.17 1.16 21.51
C LEU A 31 1.09 2.59 20.96
N GLU A 32 1.79 3.52 21.60
CA GLU A 32 1.88 4.92 21.20
C GLU A 32 3.33 5.23 20.82
N ILE A 33 3.51 5.78 19.62
CA ILE A 33 4.80 6.22 19.11
C ILE A 33 4.75 7.75 19.05
N PRO A 34 5.69 8.47 19.71
CA PRO A 34 5.78 9.92 19.60
C PRO A 34 5.88 10.37 18.14
N VAL A 35 5.29 11.53 17.82
CA VAL A 35 5.27 12.04 16.45
C VAL A 35 6.68 12.24 15.90
N GLU A 36 7.62 12.67 16.73
CA GLU A 36 9.04 12.82 16.35
C GLU A 36 9.69 11.51 15.87
N ASP A 37 9.26 10.37 16.40
CA ASP A 37 9.77 9.05 16.04
C ASP A 37 8.97 8.40 14.90
N LEU A 38 7.69 8.74 14.79
CA LEU A 38 6.78 8.22 13.76
C LEU A 38 7.02 8.87 12.40
N MET A 39 7.22 10.19 12.36
CA MET A 39 7.38 10.96 11.12
C MET A 39 8.50 10.41 10.22
N PRO A 40 9.74 10.15 10.72
CA PRO A 40 10.80 9.60 9.88
C PRO A 40 10.47 8.19 9.35
N LYS A 41 9.73 7.38 10.12
CA LYS A 41 9.31 6.03 9.68
C LYS A 41 8.28 6.12 8.55
N TYR A 42 7.37 7.07 8.66
CA TYR A 42 6.39 7.35 7.62
C TYR A 42 7.06 7.80 6.33
N ASP A 43 7.95 8.80 6.41
CA ASP A 43 8.68 9.32 5.27
C ASP A 43 9.50 8.22 4.60
N HIS A 44 10.19 7.40 5.39
CA HIS A 44 10.97 6.27 4.87
C HIS A 44 10.11 5.24 4.13
N ALA A 45 8.97 4.83 4.70
CA ALA A 45 8.07 3.88 4.06
C ALA A 45 7.45 4.45 2.77
N ALA A 46 7.13 5.74 2.75
CA ALA A 46 6.63 6.42 1.56
C ALA A 46 7.70 6.53 0.46
N GLU A 47 8.94 6.90 0.82
CA GLU A 47 10.07 7.02 -0.10
C GLU A 47 10.44 5.67 -0.72
N GLU A 48 10.57 4.61 0.09
CA GLU A 48 10.85 3.26 -0.40
C GLU A 48 9.75 2.76 -1.36
N THR A 49 8.48 3.07 -1.06
CA THR A 49 7.35 2.71 -1.93
C THR A 49 7.38 3.49 -3.24
N LEU A 50 7.76 4.76 -3.20
CA LEU A 50 7.94 5.61 -4.39
C LEU A 50 9.10 5.11 -5.26
N GLU A 51 10.23 4.75 -4.67
CA GLU A 51 11.36 4.17 -5.41
C GLU A 51 10.94 2.87 -6.11
N LEU A 52 10.22 1.99 -5.40
CA LEU A 52 9.67 0.77 -5.99
C LEU A 52 8.72 1.08 -7.14
N LEU A 53 7.86 2.08 -6.99
CA LEU A 53 6.95 2.53 -8.04
C LEU A 53 7.70 3.01 -9.27
N LEU A 54 8.72 3.85 -9.10
CA LEU A 54 9.51 4.41 -10.19
C LEU A 54 10.24 3.31 -10.97
N ASN A 55 10.81 2.33 -10.26
CA ASN A 55 11.43 1.16 -10.87
C ASN A 55 10.42 0.34 -11.68
N LYS A 56 9.24 0.04 -11.11
CA LYS A 56 8.18 -0.68 -11.84
C LYS A 56 7.67 0.10 -13.05
N ASN A 57 7.49 1.41 -12.93
CA ASN A 57 7.00 2.26 -14.02
C ASN A 57 8.04 2.38 -15.14
N HIS A 58 9.34 2.29 -14.83
CA HIS A 58 10.40 2.14 -15.84
C HIS A 58 10.28 0.81 -16.59
N ASP A 59 10.05 -0.30 -15.88
CA ASP A 59 10.03 -1.65 -16.47
C ASP A 59 8.76 -1.96 -17.27
N TYR A 60 7.60 -1.46 -16.83
CA TYR A 60 6.29 -1.75 -17.42
C TYR A 60 5.70 -0.57 -18.21
N GLY A 61 6.35 0.60 -18.18
CA GLY A 61 5.79 1.85 -18.69
C GLY A 61 4.54 2.29 -17.93
N GLU A 62 3.83 3.28 -18.47
CA GLU A 62 2.62 3.84 -17.86
C GLU A 62 1.35 3.05 -18.23
N ALA A 63 1.42 1.72 -18.36
CA ALA A 63 0.30 0.86 -18.78
C ALA A 63 -0.96 1.02 -17.90
N TRP A 64 -0.80 1.44 -16.64
CA TRP A 64 -1.89 1.72 -15.72
C TRP A 64 -2.77 2.90 -16.16
N ARG A 65 -2.29 3.79 -17.04
CA ARG A 65 -3.08 4.93 -17.54
C ARG A 65 -4.29 4.49 -18.35
N ASP A 66 -4.16 3.38 -19.09
CA ASP A 66 -5.24 2.83 -19.92
C ASP A 66 -6.26 1.99 -19.11
N MET A 67 -5.97 1.75 -17.82
CA MET A 67 -6.84 0.96 -16.95
C MET A 67 -7.96 1.82 -16.36
N ARG A 68 -9.13 1.20 -16.14
CA ARG A 68 -10.24 1.85 -15.43
C ARG A 68 -9.95 1.88 -13.93
N VAL A 69 -10.43 2.91 -13.23
CA VAL A 69 -10.34 3.00 -11.75
C VAL A 69 -10.93 1.76 -11.08
N SER A 70 -12.05 1.23 -11.59
CA SER A 70 -12.66 -0.01 -11.06
C SER A 70 -11.72 -1.21 -11.20
N SER A 71 -11.02 -1.36 -12.32
CA SER A 71 -10.06 -2.46 -12.53
C SER A 71 -8.86 -2.36 -11.59
N ILE A 72 -8.38 -1.14 -11.33
CA ILE A 72 -7.31 -0.91 -10.35
C ILE A 72 -7.82 -1.21 -8.93
N THR A 73 -9.07 -0.87 -8.63
CA THR A 73 -9.72 -1.18 -7.35
C THR A 73 -9.82 -2.69 -7.12
N ASP A 74 -10.20 -3.47 -8.14
CA ASP A 74 -10.23 -4.93 -8.06
C ASP A 74 -8.85 -5.51 -7.74
N ILE A 75 -7.78 -4.94 -8.32
CA ILE A 75 -6.39 -5.35 -8.03
C ILE A 75 -6.02 -5.04 -6.57
N ILE A 76 -6.41 -3.88 -6.04
CA ILE A 76 -6.21 -3.55 -4.62
C ILE A 76 -6.92 -4.58 -3.73
N LEU A 77 -8.17 -4.93 -4.03
CA LEU A 77 -8.93 -5.93 -3.28
C LEU A 77 -8.29 -7.31 -3.36
N MET A 78 -7.74 -7.70 -4.50
CA MET A 78 -6.99 -8.95 -4.66
C MET A 78 -5.73 -8.97 -3.78
N LYS A 79 -4.98 -7.86 -3.71
CA LYS A 79 -3.80 -7.73 -2.84
C LYS A 79 -4.18 -7.77 -1.36
N LEU A 80 -5.27 -7.09 -0.97
CA LEU A 80 -5.79 -7.17 0.39
C LEU A 80 -6.20 -8.60 0.77
N TYR A 81 -6.92 -9.29 -0.12
CA TYR A 81 -7.28 -10.69 0.10
C TYR A 81 -6.04 -11.57 0.22
N ARG A 82 -4.98 -11.29 -0.56
CA ARG A 82 -3.71 -12.01 -0.47
C ARG A 82 -3.03 -11.81 0.89
N VAL A 83 -2.97 -10.59 1.41
CA VAL A 83 -2.45 -10.31 2.76
C VAL A 83 -3.20 -11.12 3.80
N LYS A 84 -4.54 -11.07 3.78
CA LYS A 84 -5.38 -11.85 4.70
C LYS A 84 -5.08 -13.34 4.65
N GLN A 85 -4.91 -13.91 3.46
CA GLN A 85 -4.54 -15.32 3.34
C GLN A 85 -3.18 -15.64 3.96
N ILE A 86 -2.19 -14.74 3.84
CA ILE A 86 -0.87 -14.94 4.45
C ILE A 86 -0.99 -14.93 5.97
N GLU A 87 -1.76 -13.99 6.53
CA GLU A 87 -2.03 -13.89 7.96
C GLU A 87 -2.79 -15.10 8.52
N ASP A 88 -3.87 -15.53 7.84
CA ASP A 88 -4.67 -16.71 8.23
C ASP A 88 -3.81 -17.99 8.24
N ASN A 89 -2.82 -18.07 7.35
CA ASN A 89 -1.86 -19.17 7.29
C ASN A 89 -0.67 -19.00 8.27
N LYS A 90 -0.69 -17.99 9.14
CA LYS A 90 0.40 -17.66 10.07
C LYS A 90 1.75 -17.51 9.36
N GLY A 91 1.75 -16.88 8.19
CA GLY A 91 2.93 -16.72 7.33
C GLY A 91 3.39 -17.99 6.61
N LYS A 92 2.69 -19.13 6.74
CA LYS A 92 3.07 -20.38 6.06
C LYS A 92 2.55 -20.39 4.62
N THR A 93 3.41 -19.99 3.70
CA THR A 93 3.13 -20.05 2.26
C THR A 93 4.21 -20.86 1.55
N LEU A 94 3.84 -21.67 0.56
CA LEU A 94 4.79 -22.46 -0.24
C LEU A 94 5.79 -21.55 -0.98
N ILE A 95 5.27 -20.50 -1.61
CA ILE A 95 5.99 -19.40 -2.25
C ILE A 95 5.04 -18.19 -2.18
N SER A 96 5.38 -17.14 -1.45
CA SER A 96 4.65 -15.87 -1.49
C SER A 96 5.59 -14.68 -1.50
N GLU A 97 5.14 -13.62 -2.15
CA GLU A 97 5.67 -12.28 -1.91
C GLU A 97 5.50 -11.91 -0.42
N PRO A 98 6.41 -11.11 0.14
CA PRO A 98 6.28 -10.57 1.49
C PRO A 98 4.99 -9.76 1.67
N VAL A 99 4.48 -9.69 2.90
CA VAL A 99 3.28 -8.90 3.24
C VAL A 99 3.52 -7.42 2.90
N LYS A 100 4.67 -6.87 3.30
CA LYS A 100 5.14 -5.52 2.90
C LYS A 100 4.94 -5.21 1.41
N ALA A 101 5.32 -6.12 0.53
CA ALA A 101 5.24 -5.91 -0.92
C ALA A 101 3.79 -5.75 -1.40
N ASN A 102 2.84 -6.43 -0.77
CA ASN A 102 1.41 -6.26 -1.07
C ASN A 102 0.91 -4.88 -0.64
N TYR A 103 1.33 -4.38 0.53
CA TYR A 103 0.98 -3.03 0.97
C TYR A 103 1.56 -1.95 0.05
N GLN A 104 2.81 -2.11 -0.39
CA GLN A 104 3.43 -1.19 -1.35
C GLN A 104 2.67 -1.19 -2.69
N ASP A 105 2.24 -2.36 -3.17
CA ASP A 105 1.41 -2.46 -4.37
C ASP A 105 0.06 -1.74 -4.19
N MET A 106 -0.63 -1.95 -3.06
CA MET A 106 -1.90 -1.26 -2.76
C MET A 106 -1.74 0.27 -2.72
N ILE A 107 -0.64 0.78 -2.14
CA ILE A 107 -0.30 2.21 -2.17
C ILE A 107 -0.17 2.71 -3.61
N ASN A 108 0.63 2.03 -4.43
CA ASN A 108 0.89 2.42 -5.81
C ASN A 108 -0.39 2.45 -6.66
N TYR A 109 -1.23 1.41 -6.54
CA TYR A 109 -2.52 1.36 -7.23
C TYR A 109 -3.49 2.46 -6.76
N ALA A 110 -3.53 2.76 -5.45
CA ALA A 110 -4.34 3.86 -4.94
C ALA A 110 -3.86 5.23 -5.46
N VAL A 111 -2.54 5.44 -5.55
CA VAL A 111 -1.95 6.65 -6.17
C VAL A 111 -2.36 6.77 -7.63
N PHE A 112 -2.34 5.68 -8.40
CA PHE A 112 -2.83 5.70 -9.78
C PHE A 112 -4.30 6.12 -9.86
N CYS A 113 -5.17 5.58 -9.01
CA CYS A 113 -6.56 6.01 -8.94
C CYS A 113 -6.68 7.51 -8.64
N LEU A 114 -5.91 8.04 -7.69
CA LEU A 114 -5.92 9.46 -7.36
C LEU A 114 -5.44 10.35 -8.52
N ILE A 115 -4.43 9.93 -9.27
CA ILE A 115 -3.98 10.64 -10.48
C ILE A 115 -5.11 10.64 -11.51
N LYS A 116 -5.70 9.48 -11.79
CA LYS A 116 -6.78 9.34 -12.78
C LYS A 116 -8.05 10.10 -12.42
N LEU A 117 -8.34 10.31 -11.14
CA LEU A 117 -9.49 11.10 -10.67
C LEU A 117 -9.26 12.62 -10.72
N LYS A 118 -8.02 13.07 -10.95
CA LYS A 118 -7.68 14.49 -11.14
C LYS A 118 -7.66 14.92 -12.61
N GLU A 119 -7.53 13.97 -13.53
CA GLU A 119 -7.61 14.15 -14.98
C GLU A 119 -9.06 14.38 -15.44
#